data_AF-A0A662KKL3-F1
#
_entry.id   AF-A0A662KKL3-F1
#
_cell.length_a   1.000
_cell.length_b   1.000
_cell.length_c   1.000
_cell.angle_alpha   90.00
_cell.angle_beta   90.00
_cell.angle_gamma   90.00
#
_symmetry.space_group_name_H-M   'P 1'
#
loop_
_entity.id
_entity.type
_entity.pdbx_description
1 polymer ?
#
loop_
_entity_poly.entity_id
_entity_poly.type
_entity_poly.pdbx_seq_one_letter_code
_entity_poly.pdbx_strand_id
1 'polypeptide(L)'
;MIVLVGTGHVFDLSSKIVQLIEEKSPNLVCVELDEKRYGAIISPDKDSRNIPIMYRILSKFQQRVAEWYGTRVGEEMITAIEVAKRKGIDVEFIDMDAEEIFRKFWKNMSLREKLKIIFSGIFGLVGRRSTIEREINKFKDRVDEVIEEIGRNFPSIKKVLIDERNEHMARRLEELSKEYDRIIAFIGDGHVPGIEKHLRSRNIEVEVVRLRDLQDNTNISFTVEVDP
;
A
#
# COMPACT_ATOMS: atom_id res chain seq x y z
N MET A 1 8.61 -12.81 16.75
CA MET A 1 8.82 -13.19 15.33
C MET A 1 7.87 -12.37 14.46
N ILE A 2 8.37 -11.76 13.39
CA ILE A 2 7.56 -10.96 12.45
C ILE A 2 7.54 -11.65 11.08
N VAL A 3 6.37 -11.89 10.52
CA VAL A 3 6.18 -12.38 9.15
C VAL A 3 5.75 -11.22 8.26
N LEU A 4 6.59 -10.82 7.30
CA LEU A 4 6.23 -9.83 6.29
C LEU A 4 5.63 -10.54 5.07
N VAL A 5 4.39 -10.20 4.74
CA VAL A 5 3.69 -10.75 3.57
C VAL A 5 3.55 -9.64 2.53
N GLY A 6 4.26 -9.81 1.41
CA GLY A 6 4.15 -8.96 0.23
C GLY A 6 2.84 -9.21 -0.50
N THR A 7 2.00 -8.20 -0.59
CA THR A 7 0.74 -8.21 -1.34
C THR A 7 0.86 -7.37 -2.61
N GLY A 8 -0.06 -7.61 -3.55
CA GLY A 8 -0.14 -6.84 -4.77
C GLY A 8 -1.46 -7.08 -5.50
N HIS A 9 -1.91 -6.06 -6.21
CA HIS A 9 -3.26 -5.94 -6.78
C HIS A 9 -3.45 -6.65 -8.12
N VAL A 10 -2.73 -7.76 -8.33
CA VAL A 10 -2.71 -8.44 -9.63
C VAL A 10 -3.58 -9.72 -9.61
N PHE A 11 -3.97 -10.22 -8.43
CA PHE A 11 -4.76 -11.44 -8.28
C PHE A 11 -5.45 -11.53 -6.92
N ASP A 12 -6.50 -12.35 -6.83
CA ASP A 12 -7.21 -12.61 -5.58
C ASP A 12 -6.34 -13.40 -4.60
N LEU A 13 -5.91 -12.72 -3.54
CA LEU A 13 -5.08 -13.26 -2.47
C LEU A 13 -5.90 -13.76 -1.27
N SER A 14 -7.23 -13.69 -1.30
CA SER A 14 -8.08 -13.91 -0.13
C SER A 14 -7.87 -15.28 0.52
N SER A 15 -7.85 -16.35 -0.29
CA SER A 15 -7.62 -17.71 0.19
C SER A 15 -6.23 -17.90 0.78
N LYS A 16 -5.20 -17.30 0.18
CA LYS A 16 -3.82 -17.35 0.67
C LYS A 16 -3.65 -16.57 1.97
N ILE A 17 -4.31 -15.43 2.11
CA ILE A 17 -4.32 -14.63 3.35
C ILE A 17 -4.91 -15.45 4.50
N VAL A 18 -6.05 -16.12 4.27
CA VAL A 18 -6.67 -17.01 5.27
C VAL A 18 -5.70 -18.12 5.66
N GLN A 19 -5.13 -18.81 4.66
CA GLN A 19 -4.20 -19.92 4.89
C GLN A 19 -2.97 -19.48 5.68
N LEU A 20 -2.37 -18.33 5.35
CA LEU A 20 -1.21 -17.80 6.07
C LEU A 20 -1.54 -17.43 7.52
N ILE A 21 -2.69 -16.80 7.77
CA ILE A 21 -3.11 -16.47 9.13
C ILE A 21 -3.33 -17.75 9.96
N GLU A 22 -3.86 -18.81 9.35
CA GLU A 22 -4.03 -20.11 10.02
C GLU A 22 -2.70 -20.80 10.30
N GLU A 23 -1.84 -20.91 9.28
CA GLU A 23 -0.52 -21.55 9.39
C GLU A 23 0.37 -20.85 10.41
N LYS A 24 0.44 -19.51 10.36
CA LYS A 24 1.32 -18.72 11.24
C LYS A 24 0.75 -18.50 12.63
N SER A 25 -0.57 -18.67 12.81
CA SER A 25 -1.28 -18.50 14.09
C SER A 25 -0.84 -17.23 14.86
N PRO A 26 -0.94 -16.05 14.23
CA PRO A 26 -0.46 -14.80 14.82
C PRO A 26 -1.36 -14.36 15.98
N ASN A 27 -0.80 -13.59 16.92
CA ASN A 27 -1.57 -12.85 17.91
C ASN A 27 -1.78 -11.38 17.51
N LEU A 28 -1.17 -10.93 16.41
CA LEU A 28 -1.40 -9.61 15.81
C LEU A 28 -1.34 -9.66 14.29
N VAL A 29 -2.32 -9.02 13.65
CA VAL A 29 -2.31 -8.74 12.20
C VAL A 29 -2.07 -7.25 11.97
N CYS A 30 -1.00 -6.92 11.25
CA CYS A 30 -0.69 -5.56 10.83
C CYS A 30 -1.00 -5.37 9.34
N VAL A 31 -1.44 -4.16 8.96
CA VAL A 31 -1.73 -3.82 7.56
C VAL A 31 -1.14 -2.48 7.15
N GLU A 32 -0.69 -2.37 5.89
CA GLU A 32 -0.29 -1.10 5.25
C GLU A 32 -1.52 -0.22 4.93
N LEU A 33 -2.25 0.16 5.97
CA LEU A 33 -3.32 1.15 5.93
C LEU A 33 -3.18 2.08 7.12
N ASP A 34 -3.69 3.30 6.98
CA ASP A 34 -3.98 4.21 8.07
C ASP A 34 -5.49 4.17 8.38
N GLU A 35 -5.89 4.54 9.61
CA GLU A 35 -7.30 4.46 10.04
C GLU A 35 -8.25 5.27 9.16
N LYS A 36 -7.82 6.45 8.68
CA LYS A 36 -8.65 7.30 7.82
C LYS A 36 -8.86 6.64 6.46
N ARG A 37 -7.81 6.04 5.90
CA ARG A 37 -7.86 5.30 4.64
C ARG A 37 -8.74 4.07 4.77
N TYR A 38 -8.60 3.31 5.85
CA TYR A 38 -9.51 2.20 6.15
C TYR A 38 -10.96 2.68 6.22
N GLY A 39 -11.24 3.75 6.98
CA GLY A 39 -12.56 4.38 7.07
C GLY A 39 -13.14 4.78 5.71
N ALA A 40 -12.33 5.37 4.84
CA ALA A 40 -12.73 5.76 3.49
C ALA A 40 -13.06 4.56 2.58
N ILE A 41 -12.38 3.42 2.77
CA ILE A 41 -12.63 2.18 2.02
C ILE A 41 -13.95 1.54 2.49
N ILE A 42 -14.17 1.43 3.81
CA ILE A 42 -15.35 0.76 4.37
C ILE A 42 -16.63 1.60 4.32
N SER A 43 -16.52 2.92 4.19
CA SER A 43 -17.66 3.84 4.19
C SER A 43 -17.50 4.93 3.13
N PRO A 44 -17.63 4.59 1.83
CA PRO A 44 -17.42 5.55 0.73
C PRO A 44 -18.38 6.75 0.72
N ASP A 45 -19.55 6.61 1.37
CA ASP A 45 -20.68 7.56 1.27
C ASP A 45 -20.77 8.60 2.40
N LYS A 46 -19.95 8.48 3.45
CA LYS A 46 -19.94 9.47 4.55
C LYS A 46 -18.80 10.47 4.34
N ASP A 47 -19.14 11.68 3.89
CA ASP A 47 -18.27 12.86 3.79
C ASP A 47 -17.27 13.00 2.64
N SER A 48 -17.69 12.67 1.41
CA SER A 48 -16.97 13.08 0.19
C SER A 48 -16.80 14.61 0.00
N ARG A 49 -17.42 15.44 0.87
CA ARG A 49 -17.32 16.91 0.86
C ARG A 49 -16.16 17.48 1.70
N ASN A 50 -15.62 16.74 2.67
CA ASN A 50 -14.51 17.22 3.52
C ASN A 50 -13.16 16.54 3.23
N ILE A 51 -13.12 15.61 2.27
CA ILE A 51 -11.86 14.96 1.87
C ILE A 51 -10.99 16.00 1.13
N PRO A 52 -9.77 16.30 1.63
CA PRO A 52 -8.87 17.24 0.97
C PRO A 52 -8.66 16.85 -0.50
N ILE A 53 -8.61 17.84 -1.39
CA ILE A 53 -8.48 17.64 -2.85
C ILE A 53 -7.35 16.66 -3.21
N MET A 54 -6.28 16.64 -2.40
CA MET A 54 -5.14 15.76 -2.59
C MET A 54 -5.41 14.29 -2.30
N TYR A 55 -6.21 13.96 -1.27
CA TYR A 55 -6.68 12.59 -1.07
C TYR A 55 -7.52 12.13 -2.23
N ARG A 56 -8.37 13.00 -2.79
CA ARG A 56 -9.16 12.67 -3.97
C ARG A 56 -8.29 12.41 -5.20
N ILE A 57 -7.19 13.14 -5.36
CA ILE A 57 -6.21 12.92 -6.43
C ILE A 57 -5.47 11.60 -6.21
N LEU A 58 -4.98 11.33 -4.99
CA LEU A 58 -4.27 10.11 -4.65
C LEU A 58 -5.16 8.87 -4.75
N SER A 59 -6.38 8.91 -4.21
CA SER A 59 -7.36 7.83 -4.35
C SER A 59 -7.74 7.60 -5.81
N LYS A 60 -7.85 8.65 -6.64
CA LYS A 60 -8.08 8.49 -8.09
C LYS A 60 -6.87 7.89 -8.80
N PHE A 61 -5.66 8.25 -8.41
CA PHE A 61 -4.44 7.65 -8.95
C PHE A 61 -4.35 6.18 -8.55
N GLN A 62 -4.57 5.86 -7.28
CA GLN A 62 -4.64 4.49 -6.76
C GLN A 62 -5.75 3.68 -7.44
N GLN A 63 -6.96 4.23 -7.58
CA GLN A 63 -8.07 3.59 -8.31
C GLN A 63 -7.73 3.35 -9.77
N ARG A 64 -7.07 4.29 -10.44
CA ARG A 64 -6.70 4.14 -11.84
C ARG A 64 -5.58 3.11 -12.04
N VAL A 65 -4.63 3.03 -11.10
CA VAL A 65 -3.67 1.92 -11.01
C VAL A 65 -4.43 0.61 -10.79
N ALA A 66 -5.39 0.54 -9.86
CA ALA A 66 -6.23 -0.64 -9.65
C ALA A 66 -7.03 -1.08 -10.89
N GLU A 67 -7.64 -0.14 -11.61
CA GLU A 67 -8.37 -0.40 -12.86
C GLU A 67 -7.46 -0.97 -13.96
N TRP A 68 -6.17 -0.65 -13.95
CA TRP A 68 -5.19 -1.18 -14.90
C TRP A 68 -4.68 -2.58 -14.55
N TYR A 69 -4.66 -2.94 -13.25
CA TYR A 69 -4.17 -4.24 -12.77
C TYR A 69 -5.28 -5.25 -12.44
N GLY A 70 -6.54 -4.82 -12.44
CA GLY A 70 -7.72 -5.71 -12.44
C GLY A 70 -8.37 -5.99 -11.09
N THR A 71 -7.91 -5.38 -9.97
CA THR A 71 -8.54 -5.51 -8.64
C THR A 71 -8.52 -4.19 -7.85
N ARG A 72 -9.33 -4.07 -6.79
CA ARG A 72 -9.44 -2.85 -5.97
C ARG A 72 -8.26 -2.71 -5.00
N VAL A 73 -7.60 -1.55 -4.98
CA VAL A 73 -6.52 -1.25 -4.01
C VAL A 73 -7.01 -1.44 -2.58
N GLY A 74 -6.31 -2.29 -1.83
CA GLY A 74 -6.54 -2.50 -0.41
C GLY A 74 -7.47 -3.66 -0.09
N GLU A 75 -8.03 -4.36 -1.07
CA GLU A 75 -8.88 -5.54 -0.85
C GLU A 75 -8.16 -6.61 -0.02
N GLU A 76 -6.88 -6.85 -0.30
CA GLU A 76 -6.05 -7.80 0.44
C GLU A 76 -5.94 -7.42 1.93
N MET A 77 -5.74 -6.13 2.20
CA MET A 77 -5.64 -5.59 3.56
C MET A 77 -7.00 -5.66 4.27
N ILE A 78 -8.11 -5.37 3.57
CA ILE A 78 -9.46 -5.53 4.13
C ILE A 78 -9.73 -7.00 4.46
N THR A 79 -9.39 -7.93 3.58
CA THR A 79 -9.53 -9.36 3.84
C THR A 79 -8.73 -9.79 5.07
N ALA A 80 -7.47 -9.34 5.20
CA ALA A 80 -6.66 -9.61 6.39
C ALA A 80 -7.33 -9.10 7.68
N ILE A 81 -7.86 -7.87 7.66
CA ILE A 81 -8.60 -7.29 8.80
C ILE A 81 -9.84 -8.11 9.13
N GLU A 82 -10.64 -8.50 8.13
CA GLU A 82 -11.87 -9.27 8.34
C GLU A 82 -11.60 -10.68 8.88
N VAL A 83 -10.56 -11.34 8.39
CA VAL A 83 -10.13 -12.65 8.89
C VAL A 83 -9.65 -12.54 10.34
N ALA A 84 -8.82 -11.54 10.64
CA ALA A 84 -8.33 -11.29 12.00
C ALA A 84 -9.48 -11.06 12.98
N LYS A 85 -10.42 -10.16 12.63
CA LYS A 85 -11.62 -9.87 13.44
C LYS A 85 -12.48 -11.11 13.68
N ARG A 86 -12.72 -11.94 12.65
CA ARG A 86 -13.50 -13.18 12.79
C ARG A 86 -12.82 -14.20 13.71
N LYS A 87 -11.49 -14.21 13.75
CA LYS A 87 -10.70 -15.12 14.60
C LYS A 87 -10.38 -14.52 15.98
N GLY A 88 -10.80 -13.28 16.27
CA GLY A 88 -10.49 -12.59 17.53
C GLY A 88 -9.00 -12.23 17.68
N ILE A 89 -8.31 -12.01 16.56
CA ILE A 89 -6.91 -11.58 16.53
C ILE A 89 -6.87 -10.05 16.46
N ASP A 90 -5.95 -9.43 17.22
CA ASP A 90 -5.78 -7.99 17.23
C ASP A 90 -5.32 -7.46 15.86
N VAL A 91 -5.69 -6.22 15.56
CA VAL A 91 -5.40 -5.57 14.27
C VAL A 91 -4.78 -4.20 14.50
N GLU A 92 -3.64 -3.95 13.85
CA GLU A 92 -2.94 -2.67 13.93
C GLU A 92 -2.66 -2.08 12.54
N PHE A 93 -2.85 -0.77 12.43
CA PHE A 93 -2.57 0.04 11.25
C PHE A 93 -1.13 0.57 11.34
N ILE A 94 -0.30 0.25 10.34
CA ILE A 94 1.14 0.57 10.41
C ILE A 94 1.61 1.61 9.39
N ASP A 95 0.74 2.05 8.48
CA ASP A 95 1.08 3.08 7.49
C ASP A 95 0.94 4.50 8.07
N MET A 96 1.64 5.44 7.45
CA MET A 96 1.59 6.86 7.80
C MET A 96 0.28 7.51 7.34
N ASP A 97 -0.19 8.49 8.10
CA ASP A 97 -1.29 9.36 7.69
C ASP A 97 -0.91 10.11 6.40
N ALA A 98 -1.75 9.99 5.37
CA ALA A 98 -1.50 10.61 4.08
C ALA A 98 -1.48 12.15 4.07
N GLU A 99 -2.09 12.85 5.03
CA GLU A 99 -1.90 14.31 5.23
C GLU A 99 -0.47 14.59 5.70
N GLU A 100 0.08 13.75 6.58
CA GLU A 100 1.45 13.90 7.05
C GLU A 100 2.44 13.65 5.90
N ILE A 101 2.22 12.59 5.12
CA ILE A 101 2.99 12.30 3.90
C ILE A 101 2.94 13.52 2.96
N PHE A 102 1.76 14.11 2.74
CA PHE A 102 1.62 15.28 1.87
C PHE A 102 2.32 16.53 2.40
N ARG A 103 2.18 16.81 3.69
CA ARG A 103 2.85 17.93 4.35
C ARG A 103 4.38 17.79 4.22
N LYS A 104 4.90 16.56 4.33
CA LYS A 104 6.31 16.24 4.13
C LYS A 104 6.75 16.42 2.68
N PHE A 105 5.96 16.00 1.69
CA PHE A 105 6.23 16.31 0.28
C PHE A 105 6.38 17.82 0.08
N TRP A 106 5.42 18.60 0.54
CA TRP A 106 5.42 20.05 0.32
C TRP A 106 6.59 20.74 1.03
N LYS A 107 6.99 20.26 2.21
CA LYS A 107 8.15 20.78 2.92
C LYS A 107 9.46 20.44 2.21
N ASN A 108 9.61 19.20 1.73
CA ASN A 108 10.85 18.68 1.13
C ASN A 108 11.01 19.06 -0.35
N MET A 109 9.97 19.57 -1.02
CA MET A 109 10.06 20.06 -2.38
C MET A 109 10.85 21.38 -2.47
N SER A 110 11.75 21.42 -3.44
CA SER A 110 12.41 22.63 -3.90
C SER A 110 11.40 23.66 -4.41
N LEU A 111 11.79 24.94 -4.41
CA LEU A 111 10.96 26.02 -4.94
C LEU A 111 10.60 25.77 -6.42
N ARG A 112 11.50 25.12 -7.18
CA ARG A 112 11.27 24.74 -8.58
C ARG A 112 10.20 23.66 -8.74
N GLU A 113 10.22 22.61 -7.91
CA GLU A 113 9.16 21.57 -7.91
C GLU A 113 7.80 22.17 -7.53
N LYS A 114 7.77 23.05 -6.52
CA LYS A 114 6.56 23.77 -6.11
C LYS A 114 6.00 24.64 -7.24
N LEU A 115 6.85 25.44 -7.87
CA LEU A 115 6.45 26.27 -9.01
C LEU A 115 5.98 25.40 -10.17
N LYS A 116 6.65 24.28 -10.47
CA LYS A 116 6.22 23.35 -11.52
C LYS A 116 4.80 22.82 -11.27
N ILE A 117 4.47 22.45 -10.04
CA ILE A 117 3.11 22.00 -9.65
C ILE A 117 2.09 23.13 -9.76
N ILE A 118 2.43 24.34 -9.29
CA ILE A 118 1.55 25.52 -9.35
C ILE A 118 1.28 25.89 -10.80
N PHE A 119 2.31 25.93 -11.65
CA PHE A 119 2.15 26.21 -13.08
C PHE A 119 1.41 25.09 -13.80
N SER A 120 1.71 23.80 -13.55
CA SER A 120 0.94 22.70 -14.16
C SER A 120 -0.53 22.71 -13.71
N GLY A 121 -0.81 23.09 -12.47
CA GLY A 121 -2.17 23.23 -11.93
C GLY A 121 -2.92 24.42 -12.52
N ILE A 122 -2.28 25.58 -12.64
CA ILE A 122 -2.89 26.79 -13.22
C ILE A 122 -3.07 26.64 -14.73
N PHE A 123 -2.07 26.15 -15.48
CA PHE A 123 -2.22 25.88 -16.91
C PHE A 123 -3.22 24.75 -17.19
N GLY A 124 -3.32 23.77 -16.29
CA GLY A 124 -4.36 22.75 -16.32
C GLY A 124 -5.77 23.31 -16.09
N LEU A 125 -5.94 24.34 -15.25
CA LEU A 125 -7.25 24.95 -14.97
C LEU A 125 -7.65 26.07 -15.96
N VAL A 126 -6.66 26.76 -16.56
CA VAL A 126 -6.87 27.83 -17.55
C VAL A 126 -7.01 27.28 -18.98
N GLY A 127 -6.52 26.07 -19.24
CA GLY A 127 -6.86 25.32 -20.45
C GLY A 127 -8.33 24.89 -20.44
N ARG A 128 -9.03 25.00 -21.58
CA ARG A 128 -10.42 24.50 -21.74
C ARG A 128 -10.57 23.13 -21.09
N ARG A 129 -11.63 22.90 -20.31
CA ARG A 129 -11.98 21.59 -19.70
C ARG A 129 -11.85 20.40 -20.68
N SER A 130 -12.09 20.62 -21.97
CA SER A 130 -11.96 19.61 -23.04
C SER A 130 -10.52 19.24 -23.42
N THR A 131 -9.52 20.00 -23.00
CA THR A 131 -8.09 19.69 -23.20
C THR A 131 -7.58 18.76 -22.08
N ILE A 132 -8.05 18.97 -20.83
CA ILE A 132 -7.68 18.15 -19.67
C ILE A 132 -8.14 16.70 -19.85
N GLU A 133 -9.40 16.48 -20.26
CA GLU A 133 -9.92 15.13 -20.53
C GLU A 133 -9.19 14.45 -21.70
N ARG A 134 -8.75 15.24 -22.70
CA ARG A 134 -8.03 14.74 -23.87
C ARG A 134 -6.57 14.39 -23.55
N GLU A 135 -5.93 15.14 -22.65
CA GLU A 135 -4.61 14.82 -22.11
C GLU A 135 -4.69 13.58 -21.21
N ILE A 136 -5.65 13.52 -20.28
CA ILE A 136 -5.85 12.34 -19.42
C ILE A 136 -6.11 11.06 -20.25
N ASN A 137 -6.89 11.16 -21.34
CA ASN A 137 -7.12 10.03 -22.24
C ASN A 137 -5.89 9.67 -23.09
N LYS A 138 -5.00 10.61 -23.42
CA LYS A 138 -3.73 10.33 -24.11
C LYS A 138 -2.75 9.54 -23.23
N PHE A 139 -2.86 9.66 -21.91
CA PHE A 139 -2.00 8.98 -20.95
C PHE A 139 -2.56 7.63 -20.47
N LYS A 140 -3.76 7.26 -20.90
CA LYS A 140 -4.43 6.01 -20.51
C LYS A 140 -3.64 4.77 -20.96
N ASP A 141 -2.91 4.88 -22.07
CA ASP A 141 -2.14 3.80 -22.70
C ASP A 141 -0.60 3.97 -22.54
N ARG A 142 -0.13 5.02 -21.83
CA ARG A 142 1.30 5.36 -21.64
C ARG A 142 1.64 5.64 -20.18
N VAL A 143 1.01 4.86 -19.33
CA VAL A 143 1.01 5.00 -17.88
C VAL A 143 2.41 4.94 -17.28
N ASP A 144 3.18 3.95 -17.70
CA ASP A 144 4.52 3.71 -17.17
C ASP A 144 5.44 4.90 -17.45
N GLU A 145 5.27 5.53 -18.62
CA GLU A 145 6.00 6.75 -18.97
C GLU A 145 5.61 7.95 -18.10
N VAL A 146 4.34 8.07 -17.72
CA VAL A 146 3.87 9.13 -16.80
C VAL A 146 4.43 8.92 -15.39
N ILE A 147 4.45 7.67 -14.93
CA ILE A 147 5.01 7.31 -13.62
C ILE A 147 6.53 7.56 -13.60
N GLU A 148 7.26 7.16 -14.66
CA GLU A 148 8.68 7.46 -14.81
C GLU A 148 8.97 8.96 -14.94
N GLU A 149 8.10 9.71 -15.62
CA GLU A 149 8.23 11.16 -15.75
C GLU A 149 7.96 11.87 -14.42
N ILE A 150 7.01 11.40 -13.62
CA ILE A 150 6.79 11.88 -12.24
C ILE A 150 8.00 11.54 -11.37
N GLY A 151 8.51 10.30 -11.43
CA GLY A 151 9.67 9.87 -10.66
C GLY A 151 10.94 10.68 -10.97
N ARG A 152 11.18 10.98 -12.26
CA ARG A 152 12.32 11.83 -12.70
C ARG A 152 12.16 13.30 -12.30
N ASN A 153 10.93 13.81 -12.34
CA ASN A 153 10.66 15.23 -12.09
C ASN A 153 10.45 15.56 -10.61
N PHE A 154 10.16 14.56 -9.78
CA PHE A 154 9.85 14.74 -8.36
C PHE A 154 10.55 13.66 -7.50
N PRO A 155 11.90 13.63 -7.45
CA PRO A 155 12.65 12.64 -6.66
C PRO A 155 12.31 12.70 -5.16
N SER A 156 11.90 13.88 -4.67
CA SER A 156 11.37 14.13 -3.34
C SER A 156 10.15 13.25 -3.01
N ILE A 157 9.35 12.89 -4.03
CA ILE A 157 8.17 12.04 -3.89
C ILE A 157 8.58 10.58 -3.65
N LYS A 158 9.57 10.04 -4.37
CA LYS A 158 10.06 8.66 -4.15
C LYS A 158 10.55 8.48 -2.72
N LYS A 159 11.37 9.43 -2.23
CA LYS A 159 11.92 9.39 -0.87
C LYS A 159 10.82 9.31 0.20
N VAL A 160 9.77 10.11 0.07
CA VAL A 160 8.69 10.19 1.07
C VAL A 160 7.63 9.09 0.87
N LEU A 161 7.33 8.65 -0.36
CA LEU A 161 6.37 7.56 -0.64
C LEU A 161 6.91 6.17 -0.34
N ILE A 162 8.24 5.99 -0.32
CA ILE A 162 8.85 4.66 -0.17
C ILE A 162 9.76 4.65 1.05
N ASP A 163 10.85 5.42 1.04
CA ASP A 163 11.89 5.28 2.07
C ASP A 163 11.40 5.70 3.46
N GLU A 164 10.76 6.87 3.58
CA GLU A 164 10.24 7.33 4.89
C GLU A 164 9.09 6.47 5.41
N ARG A 165 8.25 5.95 4.51
CA ARG A 165 7.16 5.02 4.85
C ARG A 165 7.70 3.67 5.32
N ASN A 166 8.73 3.14 4.66
CA ASN A 166 9.42 1.92 5.10
C ASN A 166 10.00 2.10 6.51
N GLU A 167 10.67 3.22 6.77
CA GLU A 167 11.23 3.48 8.09
C GLU A 167 10.13 3.64 9.17
N HIS A 168 9.01 4.30 8.83
CA HIS A 168 7.87 4.44 9.72
C HIS A 168 7.22 3.07 10.05
N MET A 169 6.85 2.30 9.02
CA MET A 169 6.26 0.96 9.19
C MET A 169 7.19 0.04 9.98
N ALA A 170 8.49 0.05 9.68
CA ALA A 170 9.46 -0.76 10.40
C ALA A 170 9.58 -0.37 11.88
N ARG A 171 9.56 0.93 12.21
CA ARG A 171 9.52 1.40 13.61
C ARG A 171 8.24 0.96 14.31
N ARG A 172 7.09 1.06 13.65
CA ARG A 172 5.81 0.65 14.23
C ARG A 172 5.80 -0.86 14.52
N LEU A 173 6.30 -1.68 13.59
CA LEU A 173 6.43 -3.13 13.76
C LEU A 173 7.41 -3.50 14.89
N GLU A 174 8.52 -2.79 15.03
CA GLU A 174 9.45 -2.95 16.15
C GLU A 174 8.78 -2.64 17.50
N GLU A 175 8.02 -1.55 17.59
CA GLU A 175 7.28 -1.19 18.81
C GLU A 175 6.29 -2.29 19.19
N LEU A 176 5.48 -2.72 18.22
CA LEU A 176 4.50 -3.79 18.41
C LEU A 176 5.15 -5.12 18.80
N SER A 177 6.35 -5.42 18.28
CA SER A 177 7.08 -6.66 18.62
C SER A 177 7.53 -6.74 20.09
N LYS A 178 7.44 -5.65 20.85
CA LYS A 178 7.69 -5.63 22.31
C LYS A 178 6.49 -6.13 23.10
N GLU A 179 5.29 -6.07 22.51
CA GLU A 179 4.02 -6.45 23.13
C GLU A 179 3.46 -7.75 22.55
N TYR A 180 3.77 -8.05 21.29
CA TYR A 180 3.24 -9.19 20.56
C TYR A 180 4.36 -10.13 20.04
N ASP A 181 4.23 -11.41 20.37
CA ASP A 181 5.22 -12.44 20.00
C ASP A 181 5.12 -12.90 18.53
N ARG A 182 3.93 -12.91 17.93
CA ARG A 182 3.65 -13.49 16.61
C ARG A 182 2.87 -12.49 15.75
N ILE A 183 3.62 -11.66 15.02
CA ILE A 183 3.08 -10.62 14.17
C ILE A 183 3.10 -11.11 12.72
N ILE A 184 1.99 -10.95 12.00
CA ILE A 184 1.96 -11.03 10.53
C ILE A 184 1.60 -9.65 9.97
N ALA A 185 2.39 -9.14 9.03
CA ALA A 185 2.19 -7.82 8.43
C ALA A 185 1.93 -7.94 6.93
N PHE A 186 0.75 -7.53 6.48
CA PHE A 186 0.38 -7.47 5.07
C PHE A 186 0.72 -6.08 4.51
N ILE A 187 1.72 -6.05 3.65
CA ILE A 187 2.29 -4.82 3.09
C ILE A 187 2.49 -4.99 1.57
N GLY A 188 2.46 -3.90 0.82
CA GLY A 188 2.77 -3.94 -0.61
C GLY A 188 4.16 -4.52 -0.87
N ASP A 189 4.28 -5.40 -1.86
CA ASP A 189 5.50 -6.16 -2.15
C ASP A 189 6.74 -5.25 -2.40
N GLY A 190 6.51 -4.02 -2.86
CA GLY A 190 7.55 -3.00 -3.03
C GLY A 190 8.15 -2.44 -1.72
N HIS A 191 7.42 -2.50 -0.61
CA HIS A 191 7.86 -2.01 0.70
C HIS A 191 8.67 -3.06 1.50
N VAL A 192 8.38 -4.34 1.27
CA VAL A 192 8.98 -5.47 1.98
C VAL A 192 10.52 -5.40 2.05
N PRO A 193 11.30 -5.15 0.96
CA PRO A 193 12.77 -5.17 1.06
C PRO A 193 13.31 -4.06 1.96
N GLY A 194 12.66 -2.89 1.94
CA GLY A 194 13.05 -1.75 2.77
C GLY A 194 12.75 -2.01 4.24
N ILE A 195 11.54 -2.51 4.54
CA ILE A 195 11.11 -2.83 5.90
C ILE A 195 11.95 -3.97 6.49
N GLU A 196 12.16 -5.05 5.74
CA GLU A 196 13.03 -6.16 6.15
C GLU A 196 14.41 -5.67 6.54
N LYS A 197 15.04 -4.83 5.69
CA LYS A 197 16.35 -4.25 5.97
C LYS A 197 16.36 -3.47 7.28
N HIS A 198 15.33 -2.63 7.52
CA HIS A 198 15.24 -1.85 8.75
C HIS A 198 15.07 -2.74 9.99
N LEU A 199 14.22 -3.75 9.94
CA LEU A 199 13.97 -4.67 11.06
C LEU A 199 15.21 -5.52 11.37
N ARG A 200 15.85 -6.11 10.35
CA ARG A 200 17.08 -6.91 10.53
C ARG A 200 18.23 -6.07 11.09
N SER A 201 18.35 -4.81 10.68
CA SER A 201 19.37 -3.90 11.24
C SER A 201 19.21 -3.61 12.74
N ARG A 202 18.05 -3.95 13.31
CA ARG A 202 17.71 -3.81 14.73
C ARG A 202 17.68 -5.16 15.45
N ASN A 203 18.26 -6.21 14.84
CA ASN A 203 18.27 -7.59 15.34
C ASN A 203 16.87 -8.19 15.58
N ILE A 204 15.87 -7.79 14.79
CA ILE A 204 14.55 -8.40 14.81
C ILE A 204 14.52 -9.56 13.81
N GLU A 205 14.06 -10.72 14.25
CA GLU A 205 13.87 -11.89 13.40
C GLU A 205 12.65 -11.70 12.50
N VAL A 206 12.87 -11.85 11.18
CA VAL A 206 11.87 -11.62 10.15
C VAL A 206 11.82 -12.81 9.19
N GLU A 207 10.62 -13.36 9.02
CA GLU A 207 10.25 -14.25 7.92
C GLU A 207 9.63 -13.40 6.80
N VAL A 208 9.94 -13.69 5.54
CA VAL A 208 9.42 -12.95 4.39
C VAL A 208 8.71 -13.90 3.44
N VAL A 209 7.47 -13.56 3.09
CA VAL A 209 6.67 -14.22 2.06
C VAL A 209 6.44 -13.19 0.96
N ARG A 210 7.06 -13.38 -0.22
CA ARG A 210 6.94 -12.43 -1.33
C ARG A 210 5.68 -12.71 -2.15
N LEU A 211 5.22 -11.69 -2.88
CA LEU A 211 4.07 -11.83 -3.77
C LEU A 211 4.25 -12.97 -4.79
N ARG A 212 5.45 -13.10 -5.36
CA ARG A 212 5.78 -14.19 -6.31
C ARG A 212 5.61 -15.58 -5.69
N ASP A 213 5.92 -15.74 -4.40
CA ASP A 213 5.82 -17.02 -3.69
C ASP A 213 4.35 -17.40 -3.45
N LEU A 214 3.45 -16.40 -3.47
CA LEU A 214 2.00 -16.58 -3.41
C LEU A 214 1.41 -16.95 -4.78
N GLN A 215 2.08 -16.62 -5.88
CA GLN A 215 1.67 -16.95 -7.26
C GLN A 215 1.98 -18.40 -7.63
N ASP A 216 3.19 -18.88 -7.31
CA ASP A 216 3.68 -20.19 -7.75
C ASP A 216 2.97 -21.39 -7.06
N ASN A 217 2.29 -21.14 -5.94
CA ASN A 217 1.50 -22.14 -5.21
C ASN A 217 0.12 -22.44 -5.85
N THR A 218 -0.02 -22.25 -7.17
CA THR A 218 -1.15 -22.70 -7.99
C THR A 218 -0.92 -24.07 -8.63
N ASN A 219 0.30 -24.63 -8.56
CA ASN A 219 0.68 -25.92 -9.17
C ASN A 219 1.28 -26.94 -8.17
N ILE A 220 0.75 -27.04 -6.96
CA ILE A 220 1.03 -28.21 -6.10
C ILE A 220 -0.19 -29.12 -6.15
N SER A 221 -0.15 -30.10 -7.05
CA SER A 221 -0.97 -31.31 -6.95
C SER A 221 -0.58 -32.02 -5.67
N PHE A 222 -1.38 -31.88 -4.62
CA PHE A 222 -1.28 -32.73 -3.45
C PHE A 222 -1.79 -34.13 -3.85
N THR A 223 -0.88 -35.03 -4.21
CA THR A 223 -1.12 -36.47 -4.08
C THR A 223 -1.28 -36.74 -2.59
N VAL A 224 -2.53 -36.81 -2.14
CA VAL A 224 -2.87 -37.44 -0.87
C VAL A 224 -2.74 -38.94 -1.12
N GLU A 225 -1.64 -39.53 -0.68
CA GLU A 225 -1.62 -40.97 -0.41
C GLU A 225 -2.57 -41.21 0.75
N VAL A 226 -3.74 -41.75 0.43
CA VAL A 226 -4.64 -42.37 1.40
C VAL A 226 -4.27 -43.85 1.38
N ASP A 227 -3.55 -44.31 2.40
CA ASP A 227 -3.36 -45.74 2.62
C ASP A 227 -4.38 -46.22 3.68
N PRO A 228 -5.10 -47.35 3.47
CA PRO A 228 -6.13 -47.86 4.39
C PRO A 228 -5.61 -48.42 5.72
#